data_AF-A0A160VS63-F1
#
_entry.id   AF-A0A160VS63-F1
#
_cell.length_a   1.000
_cell.length_b   1.000
_cell.length_c   1.000
_cell.angle_alpha   90.00
_cell.angle_beta   90.00
_cell.angle_gamma   90.00
#
_symmetry.space_group_name_H-M   'P 1'
#
loop_
_entity.id
_entity.type
_entity.pdbx_description
1 polymer ?
#
loop_
_entity_poly.entity_id
_entity_poly.type
_entity_poly.pdbx_seq_one_letter_code
_entity_poly.pdbx_strand_id
1 'polypeptide(L)' 'MELDLLLKRLTVVRRRKEALLLEEARLARMMKQKKLKNASLMRIVKREKEMVLREEARIVRFLRQVKA' A
#
# COMPACT_ATOMS: atom_id res chain seq x y z
N MET A 1 -6.56 5.98 -24.09
CA MET A 1 -7.48 6.18 -22.94
C MET A 1 -7.21 5.22 -21.80
N GLU A 2 -7.02 3.92 -22.05
CA GLU A 2 -6.77 2.91 -21.00
C GLU A 2 -5.43 3.07 -20.27
N LEU A 3 -4.35 3.43 -20.98
CA LEU A 3 -3.02 3.61 -20.38
C LEU A 3 -2.97 4.76 -19.37
N ASP A 4 -3.59 5.91 -19.72
CA ASP A 4 -3.67 7.07 -18.82
C ASP A 4 -4.47 6.76 -17.55
N LEU A 5 -5.55 5.98 -17.69
CA LEU A 5 -6.33 5.52 -16.54
C LEU A 5 -5.49 4.61 -15.63
N LEU A 6 -4.68 3.73 -16.22
CA LEU A 6 -3.76 2.85 -15.49
C LEU A 6 -2.66 3.63 -14.75
N LEU A 7 -2.11 4.68 -15.38
CA LEU A 7 -1.12 5.58 -14.78
C LEU A 7 -1.72 6.40 -13.62
N LYS A 8 -2.95 6.90 -13.78
CA LYS A 8 -3.70 7.55 -12.70
C LYS A 8 -3.92 6.58 -11.54
N ARG A 9 -4.32 5.35 -11.84
CA ARG A 9 -4.51 4.30 -10.82
C ARG A 9 -3.21 3.95 -10.11
N LEU A 10 -2.08 3.86 -10.81
CA LEU A 10 -0.76 3.66 -10.20
C LEU A 10 -0.43 4.77 -9.19
N THR A 11 -0.73 6.02 -9.53
CA THR A 11 -0.53 7.17 -8.62
C THR A 11 -1.35 7.02 -7.34
N VAL A 12 -2.61 6.61 -7.45
CA VAL A 12 -3.47 6.37 -6.28
C VAL A 12 -2.95 5.21 -5.43
N VAL A 13 -2.56 4.10 -6.07
CA VAL A 13 -1.98 2.93 -5.40
C VAL A 13 -0.70 3.30 -4.62
N ARG A 14 0.17 4.12 -5.22
CA ARG A 14 1.39 4.62 -4.55
C ARG A 14 1.08 5.47 -3.33
N ARG A 15 0.15 6.43 -3.45
CA ARG A 15 -0.29 7.24 -2.30
C ARG A 15 -0.91 6.39 -1.19
N ARG A 16 -1.71 5.38 -1.55
CA ARG A 16 -2.27 4.44 -0.56
C ARG A 16 -1.19 3.63 0.14
N LYS A 17 -0.17 3.17 -0.60
CA LYS A 17 0.99 2.47 -0.02
C LYS A 17 1.73 3.34 0.99
N GLU A 18 1.98 4.60 0.66
CA GLU A 18 2.63 5.57 1.57
C GLU A 18 1.82 5.77 2.85
N ALA A 19 0.50 5.97 2.74
CA ALA A 19 -0.38 6.09 3.90
C ALA A 19 -0.33 4.85 4.82
N LEU A 20 -0.33 3.65 4.23
CA LEU A 20 -0.25 2.40 5.00
C LEU A 20 1.11 2.21 5.69
N LEU A 21 2.21 2.66 5.07
CA LEU A 21 3.54 2.64 5.69
C LEU A 21 3.62 3.59 6.90
N LEU A 22 3.07 4.79 6.76
CA LEU A 22 3.00 5.76 7.87
C LEU A 22 2.14 5.24 9.02
N GLU A 23 1.01 4.61 8.70
CA GLU A 23 0.11 4.03 9.69
C GLU A 23 0.76 2.82 10.40
N GLU A 24 1.44 1.95 9.67
CA GLU A 24 2.21 0.84 10.27
C GLU A 24 3.29 1.38 11.21
N ALA A 25 4.04 2.41 10.81
CA ALA A 25 5.04 3.06 11.65
C ALA A 25 4.41 3.69 12.90
N ARG A 26 3.24 4.32 12.77
CA ARG A 26 2.47 4.88 13.90
C ARG A 26 2.06 3.79 14.88
N LEU A 27 1.47 2.71 14.39
CA LEU A 27 1.06 1.56 15.20
C LEU A 27 2.24 0.87 15.88
N ALA A 28 3.38 0.74 15.19
CA ALA A 28 4.61 0.19 15.76
C ALA A 28 5.12 1.05 16.93
N ARG A 29 5.11 2.38 16.79
CA ARG A 29 5.43 3.30 17.90
C ARG A 29 4.47 3.13 19.07
N MET A 30 3.17 3.04 18.81
CA MET A 30 2.16 2.83 19.85
C MET A 30 2.33 1.49 20.58
N MET A 31 2.68 0.41 19.88
CA MET A 31 2.99 -0.89 20.49
C MET A 31 4.22 -0.81 21.39
N LYS A 32 5.31 -0.16 20.92
CA LYS A 32 6.53 0.04 21.73
C LYS A 32 6.22 0.83 23.00
N GLN A 33 5.34 1.82 22.92
CA GLN A 33 4.86 2.60 24.07
C GLN A 33 3.81 1.88 24.93
N LYS A 34 3.41 0.63 24.60
CA LYS A 34 2.33 -0.12 25.24
C LYS A 34 0.97 0.62 25.25
N LYS A 35 0.76 1.54 24.31
CA LYS A 35 -0.47 2.35 24.16
C LYS A 35 -1.44 1.78 23.12
N LEU A 36 -1.03 0.74 22.38
CA LEU A 36 -1.91 0.11 21.40
C LEU A 36 -2.91 -0.82 22.11
N LYS A 37 -4.17 -0.39 22.20
CA LYS A 37 -5.24 -1.19 22.81
C LYS A 37 -5.65 -2.42 21.98
N ASN A 38 -5.54 -2.34 20.66
CA ASN A 38 -5.96 -3.40 19.75
C ASN A 38 -4.83 -3.82 18.81
N ALA A 39 -4.16 -4.93 19.13
CA ALA A 39 -3.09 -5.50 18.32
C ALA A 39 -3.55 -6.06 16.96
N SER A 40 -4.86 -6.30 16.77
CA SER A 40 -5.38 -6.76 15.46
C SER A 40 -5.28 -5.68 14.38
N LEU A 41 -5.25 -4.39 14.74
CA LEU A 41 -5.07 -3.28 13.80
C LEU A 41 -3.76 -3.40 13.00
N MET A 42 -2.68 -3.82 13.66
CA MET A 42 -1.40 -4.06 12.99
C MET A 42 -1.50 -5.16 11.93
N ARG A 43 -2.25 -6.23 12.21
CA ARG A 43 -2.47 -7.32 11.23
C ARG A 43 -3.29 -6.85 10.04
N ILE A 44 -4.31 -6.03 10.26
CA ILE A 44 -5.15 -5.46 9.20
C ILE A 44 -4.31 -4.56 8.29
N VAL A 45 -3.55 -3.62 8.87
CA VAL A 45 -2.69 -2.70 8.10
C VAL A 45 -1.65 -3.46 7.27
N LYS A 46 -1.03 -4.49 7.84
CA LYS A 46 -0.09 -5.36 7.10
C LYS A 46 -0.76 -6.06 5.92
N ARG A 47 -1.95 -6.63 6.13
CA ARG A 47 -2.72 -7.30 5.07
C ARG A 47 -3.10 -6.33 3.95
N GLU A 48 -3.57 -5.13 4.30
CA GLU A 48 -3.87 -4.10 3.31
C GLU A 48 -2.63 -3.68 2.51
N LYS A 49 -1.49 -3.49 3.19
CA LYS A 49 -0.23 -3.14 2.55
C LYS A 49 0.19 -4.20 1.52
N GLU A 50 0.07 -5.48 1.86
CA GLU A 50 0.36 -6.57 0.92
C GLU A 50 -0.57 -6.55 -0.31
N MET A 51 -1.86 -6.28 -0.13
CA MET A 51 -2.79 -6.17 -1.26
C MET A 51 -2.42 -5.01 -2.19
N VAL A 52 -2.08 -3.86 -1.63
CA VAL A 52 -1.67 -2.67 -2.39
C VAL A 52 -0.36 -2.92 -3.14
N LEU A 53 0.61 -3.60 -2.52
CA LEU A 53 1.87 -3.99 -3.18
C LEU A 53 1.63 -4.94 -4.36
N ARG A 54 0.71 -5.91 -4.21
CA ARG A 54 0.33 -6.81 -5.31
C ARG A 54 -0.35 -6.07 -6.45
N GLU A 55 -1.23 -5.11 -6.14
CA GLU A 55 -1.86 -4.26 -7.15
C GLU A 55 -0.81 -3.41 -7.89
N GLU A 56 0.10 -2.76 -7.17
CA GLU A 56 1.20 -1.99 -7.76
C GLU A 56 2.05 -2.86 -8.69
N ALA A 57 2.46 -4.05 -8.23
CA ALA A 57 3.29 -4.96 -9.01
C ALA A 57 2.60 -5.43 -10.30
N ARG A 58 1.29 -5.68 -10.27
CA ARG A 58 0.51 -6.03 -11.47
C ARG A 58 0.48 -4.87 -12.47
N ILE A 59 0.19 -3.66 -11.99
CA ILE A 59 0.15 -2.46 -12.84
C ILE A 59 1.51 -2.18 -13.46
N VAL A 60 2.59 -2.21 -12.66
CA VAL A 60 3.96 -1.99 -13.13
C VAL A 60 4.39 -3.04 -14.15
N ARG A 61 4.05 -4.31 -13.93
CA ARG A 61 4.35 -5.40 -14.89
C ARG A 61 3.67 -5.15 -16.23
N PHE A 62 2.39 -4.80 -16.21
CA PHE A 62 1.64 -4.50 -17.44
C PHE A 62 2.24 -3.29 -18.17
N LEU A 63 2.51 -2.18 -17.45
CA LEU A 63 3.13 -0.98 -18.04
C LEU A 63 4.50 -1.29 -18.66
N ARG A 64 5.28 -2.20 -18.06
CA ARG A 64 6.58 -2.63 -18.60
C ARG A 64 6.41 -3.44 -19.89
N GLN A 65 5.39 -4.29 -19.98
CA GLN A 65 5.10 -5.08 -21.18
C GLN A 65 4.62 -4.20 -22.34
N VAL A 66 3.82 -3.16 -22.07
CA VAL A 66 3.32 -2.23 -23.10
C VAL A 66 4.43 -1.30 -23.62
N LYS A 67 5.45 -1.03 -22.81
CA LYS A 67 6.62 -0.21 -23.22
C LYS A 67 7.71 -1.00 -23.96
N ALA A 68 7.66 -2.33 -23.92
CA ALA A 68 8.63 -3.21 -24.57
C ALA A 68 8.18 -3.51 -26.00
#